data_AF-A0A661XNK8-F1
#
_entry.id   AF-A0A661XNK8-F1
#
_cell.length_a   1.000
_cell.length_b   1.000
_cell.length_c   1.000
_cell.angle_alpha   90.00
_cell.angle_beta   90.00
_cell.angle_gamma   90.00
#
_symmetry.space_group_name_H-M   'P 1'
#
loop_
_entity.id
_entity.type
_entity.pdbx_description
1 polymer ?
#
loop_
_entity_poly.entity_id
_entity_poly.type
_entity_poly.pdbx_seq_one_letter_code
_entity_poly.pdbx_strand_id
1 'polypeptide(L)' 'MLHKFLVLIFALCLSVSTSLAQKQYKVVCVAFYNFENLFDTYDMPGKNDVEFTPNGANHYTEEIYLEKLDNLATVVS' A
#
# COMPACT_ATOMS: atom_id res chain seq x y z
N MET A 1 -10.73 51.85 -20.02
CA MET A 1 -10.63 50.66 -20.90
C MET A 1 -9.35 49.87 -20.59
N LEU A 2 -8.16 50.47 -20.72
CA LEU A 2 -6.85 49.82 -20.53
C LEU A 2 -6.63 49.17 -19.14
N HIS A 3 -7.03 49.85 -18.06
CA HIS A 3 -6.90 49.32 -16.69
C HIS A 3 -7.74 48.05 -16.45
N LYS A 4 -8.92 47.95 -17.05
CA LYS A 4 -9.76 46.75 -16.96
C LYS A 4 -9.11 45.57 -17.68
N PHE A 5 -8.42 45.84 -18.80
CA PHE A 5 -7.65 44.86 -19.55
C PHE A 5 -6.44 44.35 -18.76
N LEU A 6 -5.71 45.24 -18.08
CA LEU A 6 -4.58 44.88 -17.21
C LEU A 6 -5.01 44.00 -16.03
N VAL A 7 -6.13 44.34 -15.37
CA VAL A 7 -6.68 43.53 -14.28
C VAL A 7 -7.08 42.14 -14.76
N LEU A 8 -7.68 42.04 -15.96
CA LEU A 8 -8.07 40.77 -16.55
C LEU A 8 -6.86 39.89 -16.88
N ILE A 9 -5.79 40.48 -17.44
CA ILE A 9 -4.53 39.79 -17.73
C ILE A 9 -3.89 39.31 -16.43
N PHE A 10 -3.86 40.14 -15.39
CA PHE A 10 -3.30 39.77 -14.09
C PHE A 10 -4.07 38.60 -13.45
N ALA A 11 -5.41 38.64 -13.49
CA ALA A 11 -6.25 37.55 -13.00
C ALA A 11 -6.02 36.24 -13.78
N LEU A 12 -5.85 36.33 -15.10
CA LEU A 12 -5.53 35.18 -15.95
C LEU A 12 -4.15 34.60 -15.60
N CYS A 13 -3.13 35.43 -15.42
CA CYS A 13 -1.80 34.99 -15.00
C CYS A 13 -1.79 34.29 -13.64
N LEU A 14 -2.59 34.77 -12.67
CA LEU A 14 -2.74 34.11 -11.37
C LEU A 14 -3.35 32.71 -11.50
N SER A 15 -4.33 32.52 -12.39
CA SER A 15 -5.02 31.24 -12.56
C SER A 15 -4.15 30.13 -13.17
N VAL A 16 -3.14 30.49 -13.97
CA VAL A 16 -2.19 29.52 -14.56
C VAL A 16 -1.15 29.06 -13.53
N SER A 17 -0.81 29.92 -12.58
CA SER A 17 0.21 29.62 -11.55
C SER A 17 -0.29 28.57 -10.55
N THR A 18 -1.60 28.52 -10.26
CA THR A 18 -2.17 27.59 -9.28
C THR A 18 -2.33 26.16 -9.80
N SER A 19 -2.55 25.98 -11.11
CA SER A 19 -2.69 24.66 -11.74
C SER A 19 -1.36 23.91 -11.89
N LEU A 20 -0.25 24.63 -12.08
CA LEU A 20 1.09 24.06 -12.22
C LEU A 20 1.74 23.66 -10.88
N ALA A 21 1.17 24.09 -9.74
CA ALA A 21 1.69 23.80 -8.40
C ALA A 21 1.23 22.45 -7.84
N GLN A 22 0.24 21.78 -8.44
CA GLN A 22 -0.22 20.47 -8.00
C GLN A 22 0.75 19.36 -8.45
N LYS A 23 1.68 18.99 -7.57
CA LYS A 23 2.58 17.87 -7.79
C LYS A 23 1.82 16.54 -7.63
N GLN A 24 1.73 15.78 -8.71
CA GLN A 24 1.11 14.46 -8.71
C GLN A 24 2.12 13.41 -8.24
N TYR A 25 1.77 12.63 -7.22
CA TYR A 25 2.61 11.54 -6.71
C TYR A 25 2.03 10.19 -7.13
N LYS A 26 2.90 9.28 -7.57
CA LYS A 26 2.53 7.86 -7.69
C LYS A 26 2.69 7.23 -6.30
N VAL A 27 1.56 6.85 -5.70
CA VAL A 27 1.56 6.05 -4.47
C VAL A 27 1.80 4.61 -4.88
N VAL A 28 2.85 4.00 -4.33
CA VAL A 28 3.14 2.58 -4.52
C VAL A 28 3.23 1.94 -3.13
N CYS A 29 2.50 0.84 -2.94
CA CYS A 29 2.64 0.01 -1.75
C CYS A 29 3.74 -1.03 -2.03
N VAL A 30 4.68 -1.18 -1.11
CA VAL A 30 5.73 -2.19 -1.18
C VAL A 30 5.61 -3.05 0.07
N ALA A 31 5.54 -4.36 -0.14
CA ALA A 31 5.51 -5.38 0.90
C ALA A 31 6.50 -6.48 0.55
N PHE A 32 6.92 -7.25 1.55
CA PHE A 32 7.88 -8.34 1.40
C PHE A 32 7.36 -9.59 2.08
N TYR A 33 7.56 -10.73 1.44
CA TYR A 33 7.30 -12.04 2.04
C TYR A 33 8.59 -12.55 2.68
N ASN A 34 8.50 -12.98 3.94
CA ASN A 34 9.62 -13.50 4.72
C ASN A 34 9.48 -15.02 4.91
N PHE A 35 10.57 -15.75 4.63
CA PHE A 35 10.65 -17.21 4.77
C PHE A 35 10.84 -17.69 6.22
N GLU A 36 11.48 -16.89 7.08
CA GLU A 36 11.72 -17.26 8.50
C GLU A 36 10.41 -17.37 9.29
N ASN A 37 9.41 -16.53 8.96
CA ASN A 37 8.10 -16.49 9.61
C ASN A 37 7.02 -17.21 8.80
N LEU A 38 7.33 -18.39 8.24
CA LEU A 38 6.35 -19.24 7.57
C LEU A 38 5.68 -20.18 8.59
N PHE A 39 4.62 -19.69 9.22
CA PHE A 39 3.84 -20.46 10.19
C PHE A 39 2.78 -21.33 9.49
N ASP A 40 2.47 -22.46 10.11
CA ASP A 40 1.31 -23.28 9.76
C ASP A 40 0.07 -22.78 10.52
N THR A 41 -1.12 -23.30 10.17
CA THR A 41 -2.39 -22.83 10.74
C THR A 41 -2.83 -23.61 12.00
N TYR A 42 -1.99 -24.51 12.53
CA TYR A 42 -2.35 -25.39 13.63
C TYR A 42 -1.81 -24.90 14.98
N ASP A 43 -2.68 -24.82 15.98
CA ASP A 43 -2.26 -24.56 17.37
C ASP A 43 -1.63 -25.83 17.97
N MET A 44 -0.32 -25.80 18.24
CA MET A 44 0.43 -26.91 18.81
C MET A 44 1.04 -26.54 20.17
N PRO A 45 0.90 -27.39 21.20
CA PRO A 45 1.51 -27.14 22.50
C PRO A 45 3.03 -26.92 22.39
N GLY A 46 3.50 -25.82 22.99
CA GLY A 46 4.91 -25.46 23.01
C GLY A 46 5.40 -24.66 21.80
N LYS A 47 4.55 -24.39 20.81
CA LYS A 47 4.81 -23.37 19.79
C LYS A 47 4.24 -22.02 20.21
N ASN A 48 4.93 -20.94 19.84
CA ASN A 48 4.57 -19.57 20.19
C ASN A 48 4.10 -18.79 18.95
N ASP A 49 3.14 -19.36 18.22
CA ASP A 49 2.59 -18.87 16.96
C ASP A 49 1.04 -18.93 16.94
N VAL A 50 0.40 -19.04 18.12
CA VAL A 50 -1.07 -19.12 18.27
C VAL A 50 -1.81 -17.97 17.58
N GLU A 51 -1.16 -16.80 17.44
CA GLU A 51 -1.70 -15.65 16.72
C GLU A 51 -1.89 -15.90 15.21
N PHE A 52 -1.12 -16.83 14.64
CA PHE A 52 -1.18 -17.28 13.24
C PHE A 52 -2.02 -18.56 13.07
N THR A 53 -3.14 -18.64 13.77
CA THR A 53 -4.15 -19.68 13.56
C THR A 53 -5.48 -19.05 13.13
N PRO A 54 -6.46 -19.84 12.63
CA PRO A 54 -7.76 -19.29 12.22
C PRO A 54 -8.51 -18.61 13.36
N ASN A 55 -8.29 -19.07 14.60
CA ASN A 55 -8.88 -18.50 15.81
C ASN A 55 -7.94 -17.52 16.54
N GLY A 56 -6.73 -17.32 16.01
CA GLY A 56 -5.72 -16.42 16.56
C GLY A 56 -6.00 -14.96 16.23
N ALA A 57 -5.24 -14.04 16.84
CA ALA A 57 -5.42 -12.60 16.65
C ALA A 57 -5.35 -12.15 15.18
N ASN A 58 -4.54 -12.84 14.36
CA ASN A 58 -4.35 -12.50 12.95
C ASN A 58 -5.34 -13.21 12.02
N HIS A 59 -6.22 -14.08 12.55
CA HIS A 59 -7.19 -14.87 11.77
C HIS A 59 -6.53 -15.56 10.58
N TYR A 60 -5.38 -16.18 10.82
CA TYR A 60 -4.53 -16.73 9.76
C TYR A 60 -5.13 -18.05 9.27
N THR A 61 -5.81 -18.02 8.13
CA THR A 61 -6.51 -19.16 7.55
C THR A 61 -5.64 -19.95 6.57
N GLU A 62 -6.12 -21.13 6.17
CA GLU A 62 -5.44 -21.97 5.16
C GLU A 62 -5.27 -21.23 3.84
N GLU A 63 -6.24 -20.42 3.44
CA GLU A 63 -6.17 -19.61 2.23
C GLU A 63 -5.03 -18.60 2.28
N ILE A 64 -4.85 -17.90 3.41
CA ILE A 64 -3.75 -16.94 3.61
C ILE A 64 -2.40 -17.67 3.59
N TYR A 65 -2.33 -18.86 4.19
CA TYR A 65 -1.12 -19.69 4.17
C TYR A 65 -0.74 -20.12 2.75
N LEU A 66 -1.69 -20.63 1.97
CA LEU A 66 -1.46 -21.05 0.58
C LEU A 66 -1.08 -19.86 -0.32
N GLU A 67 -1.75 -18.71 -0.15
CA GLU A 67 -1.38 -17.49 -0.86
C GLU A 67 0.06 -17.05 -0.52
N LYS A 68 0.46 -17.13 0.76
CA LYS A 68 1.84 -16.84 1.15
C LYS A 68 2.83 -17.79 0.48
N LEU A 69 2.53 -19.09 0.40
CA LEU A 69 3.39 -20.06 -0.29
C LEU A 69 3.55 -19.73 -1.77
N ASP A 70 2.46 -19.40 -2.47
CA ASP A 70 2.48 -19.05 -3.89
C ASP A 70 3.29 -17.77 -4.16
N ASN A 71 3.11 -16.76 -3.31
CA ASN A 71 3.88 -15.52 -3.38
C ASN A 71 5.38 -15.76 -3.10
N LEU A 72 5.71 -16.58 -2.09
CA LEU A 72 7.10 -16.96 -1.81
C LEU A 72 7.72 -17.72 -2.98
N ALA A 73 6.98 -18.64 -3.60
CA ALA A 73 7.42 -19.38 -4.78
C ALA A 73 7.69 -18.44 -5.97
N THR A 74 6.78 -17.51 -6.24
CA THR A 74 6.89 -16.51 -7.32
C THR A 74 8.14 -15.64 -7.18
N VAL A 75 8.59 -15.35 -5.95
CA VAL A 75 9.81 -14.55 -5.71
C VAL A 75 11.08 -15.35 -5.98
N VAL A 76 11.04 -16.68 -5.82
CA VAL A 76 12.22 -17.55 -5.95
C VAL A 76 12.39 -18.13 -7.36
N SER A 77 11.31 -18.28 -8.14
CA SER A 77 11.32 -18.81 -9.51
C SER A 77 11.55 -17.72 -10.56
#